data_AF-A0A7R9DSC0-F1
#
_entry.id   AF-A0A7R9DSC0-F1
#
_cell.length_a   1.000
_cell.length_b   1.000
_cell.length_c   1.000
_cell.angle_alpha   90.00
_cell.angle_beta   90.00
_cell.angle_gamma   90.00
#
_symmetry.space_group_name_H-M   'P 1'
#
loop_
_entity.id
_entity.type
_entity.pdbx_description
1 polymer ?
#
loop_
_entity_poly.entity_id
_entity_poly.type
_entity_poly.pdbx_seq_one_letter_code
_entity_poly.pdbx_strand_id
1 'polypeptide(L)'
;CNAHRESNTLKSLKRHIPTLYDDSFPINITERSYLDVFPKQDLVYLTPHCREELTEYNHDSVYIIGALVDKVNQEPLSLAKAKKEGLKMAKFPLDRYLEWGSGGGKSLTLNQVVMILLDMKLTGDWHKALVHVPQRKLHHGEDRKLSRGEERSARMKGLFKYLQDDENQRDGGFNRRVKQ
;
A
#
# COMPACT_ATOMS: atom_id res chain seq x y z
N CYS A 1 22.23 0.81 10.60
CA CYS A 1 22.57 1.63 11.78
C CYS A 1 22.10 0.95 13.05
N ASN A 2 22.70 1.27 14.21
CA ASN A 2 22.42 0.65 15.51
C ASN A 2 22.49 -0.88 15.47
N ALA A 3 23.32 -1.44 14.59
CA ALA A 3 23.37 -2.86 14.27
C ALA A 3 24.59 -3.52 14.93
N HIS A 4 24.55 -3.67 16.25
CA HIS A 4 25.62 -4.31 17.00
C HIS A 4 25.84 -5.76 16.54
N ARG A 5 27.08 -6.09 16.17
CA ARG A 5 27.46 -7.42 15.64
C ARG A 5 27.16 -8.55 16.63
N GLU A 6 27.29 -8.25 17.92
CA GLU A 6 27.03 -9.21 18.99
C GLU A 6 25.56 -9.45 19.30
N SER A 7 24.66 -8.66 18.73
CA SER A 7 23.21 -8.83 18.93
C SER A 7 22.71 -10.14 18.33
N ASN A 8 21.73 -10.75 19.00
CA ASN A 8 21.09 -11.98 18.52
C ASN A 8 20.51 -11.81 17.10
N THR A 9 19.98 -10.62 16.80
CA THR A 9 19.44 -10.27 15.48
C THR A 9 20.50 -10.34 14.38
N LEU A 10 21.66 -9.69 14.57
CA LEU A 10 22.72 -9.70 13.56
C LEU A 10 23.38 -11.07 13.43
N LYS A 11 23.57 -11.79 14.54
CA LYS A 11 24.03 -13.19 14.52
C LYS A 11 23.10 -14.08 13.70
N SER A 12 21.79 -13.94 13.89
CA SER A 12 20.78 -14.67 13.11
C SER A 12 20.81 -14.26 11.64
N LEU A 13 20.91 -12.97 11.34
CA LEU A 13 20.95 -12.47 9.96
C LEU A 13 22.19 -12.98 9.20
N LYS A 14 23.37 -12.95 9.83
CA LYS A 14 24.62 -13.48 9.25
C LYS A 14 24.53 -14.98 8.96
N ARG A 15 23.81 -15.74 9.79
CA ARG A 15 23.59 -17.18 9.54
C ARG A 15 22.77 -17.44 8.29
N HIS A 16 21.74 -16.62 8.03
CA HIS A 16 20.88 -16.75 6.86
C HIS A 16 21.47 -16.09 5.61
N ILE A 17 22.35 -15.10 5.79
CA ILE A 17 23.03 -14.38 4.71
C ILE A 17 24.54 -14.44 4.98
N PRO A 18 25.23 -15.51 4.57
CA PRO A 18 26.66 -15.67 4.84
C PRO A 18 27.52 -14.56 4.25
N THR A 19 27.07 -13.87 3.20
CA THR A 19 27.79 -12.77 2.54
C THR A 19 27.46 -11.39 3.11
N LEU A 20 26.75 -11.32 4.24
CA LEU A 20 26.22 -10.06 4.82
C LEU A 20 27.28 -8.97 5.07
N TYR A 21 28.54 -9.36 5.28
CA TYR A 21 29.65 -8.45 5.60
C TYR A 21 30.67 -8.35 4.46
N ASP A 22 30.36 -8.93 3.31
CA ASP A 22 31.24 -8.88 2.15
C ASP A 22 31.09 -7.49 1.50
N ASP A 23 32.20 -6.91 1.04
CA ASP A 23 32.19 -5.54 0.47
C ASP A 23 31.29 -5.41 -0.77
N SER A 24 31.04 -6.52 -1.48
CA SER A 24 30.14 -6.56 -2.65
C SER A 24 28.66 -6.65 -2.28
N PHE A 25 28.32 -6.86 -1.00
CA PHE A 25 26.92 -6.99 -0.59
C PHE A 25 26.24 -5.61 -0.59
N PRO A 26 25.07 -5.45 -1.23
CA PRO A 26 24.48 -4.14 -1.52
C PRO A 26 23.77 -3.50 -0.31
N ILE A 27 24.29 -3.69 0.91
CA ILE A 27 23.73 -3.13 2.15
C ILE A 27 24.85 -2.67 3.07
N ASN A 28 24.75 -1.43 3.56
CA ASN A 28 25.65 -0.89 4.57
C ASN A 28 25.15 -1.23 5.98
N ILE A 29 25.99 -1.92 6.77
CA ILE A 29 25.70 -2.29 8.16
C ILE A 29 26.71 -1.60 9.08
N THR A 30 26.20 -0.91 10.10
CA THR A 30 27.01 -0.15 11.04
C THR A 30 26.38 -0.18 12.42
N GLU A 31 27.23 -0.27 13.44
CA GLU A 31 26.84 -0.17 14.85
C GLU A 31 26.50 1.27 15.24
N ARG A 32 27.06 2.26 14.52
CA ARG A 32 26.81 3.69 14.75
C ARG A 32 25.32 4.03 14.61
N SER A 33 24.89 5.05 15.34
CA SER A 33 23.54 5.60 15.18
C SER A 33 23.41 6.25 13.81
N TYR A 34 22.20 6.27 13.26
CA TYR A 34 21.93 7.08 12.06
C TYR A 34 22.16 8.57 12.33
N LEU A 35 22.11 9.02 13.58
CA LEU A 35 22.43 10.39 14.00
C LEU A 35 23.92 10.73 13.81
N ASP A 36 24.79 9.72 13.83
CA ASP A 36 26.24 9.91 13.66
C ASP A 36 26.68 9.77 12.19
N VAL A 37 25.78 9.24 11.33
CA VAL A 37 26.07 8.88 9.94
C VAL A 37 25.47 9.87 8.96
N PHE A 38 24.31 10.45 9.29
CA PHE A 38 23.58 11.34 8.40
C PHE A 38 23.27 12.69 9.09
N PRO A 39 23.18 13.79 8.33
CA PRO A 39 22.78 15.07 8.89
C PRO A 39 21.36 15.01 9.46
N LYS A 40 21.17 15.49 10.68
CA LYS A 40 19.90 15.37 11.41
C LYS A 40 18.72 15.99 10.66
N GLN A 41 18.94 17.08 9.93
CA GLN A 41 17.90 17.81 9.21
C GLN A 41 17.30 17.04 8.02
N ASP A 42 18.03 16.05 7.51
CA ASP A 42 17.64 15.21 6.36
C ASP A 42 16.91 13.94 6.84
N LEU A 43 17.00 13.60 8.12
CA LEU A 43 16.37 12.42 8.69
C LEU A 43 14.86 12.58 8.84
N VAL A 44 14.10 11.62 8.30
CA VAL A 44 12.65 11.51 8.47
C VAL A 44 12.32 10.14 9.04
N TYR A 45 11.83 10.08 10.27
CA TYR A 45 11.45 8.83 10.91
C TYR A 45 10.03 8.43 10.54
N LEU A 46 9.88 7.30 9.85
CA LEU A 46 8.58 6.77 9.47
C LEU A 46 7.93 6.04 10.65
N THR A 47 6.75 6.51 11.05
CA THR A 47 5.98 5.92 12.15
C THR A 47 4.48 6.09 11.92
N PRO A 48 3.66 5.03 12.09
CA PRO A 48 2.22 5.11 11.86
C PRO A 48 1.49 5.97 12.92
N HIS A 49 2.15 6.29 14.04
CA HIS A 49 1.55 6.97 15.19
C HIS A 49 1.72 8.50 15.19
N CYS A 50 2.41 9.08 14.21
CA CYS A 50 2.51 10.54 14.08
C CYS A 50 1.30 11.14 13.34
N ARG A 51 1.18 12.46 13.36
CA ARG A 51 0.05 13.17 12.72
C ARG A 51 0.38 13.53 11.27
N GLU A 52 1.63 13.86 11.03
CA GLU A 52 2.19 14.39 9.80
C GLU A 52 2.22 13.30 8.74
N GLU A 53 1.61 13.58 7.59
CA GLU A 53 1.60 12.64 6.47
C GLU A 53 2.73 12.96 5.50
N LEU A 54 3.37 11.91 4.99
CA LEU A 54 4.30 12.02 3.87
C LEU A 54 3.46 12.27 2.62
N THR A 55 3.40 13.50 2.14
CA THR A 55 2.64 13.85 0.93
C THR A 55 3.43 13.56 -0.33
N GLU A 56 4.74 13.79 -0.28
CA GLU A 56 5.65 13.68 -1.42
C GLU A 56 6.94 12.96 -1.00
N TYR A 57 7.55 12.24 -1.94
CA TYR A 57 8.86 11.63 -1.74
C TYR A 57 9.95 12.66 -2.02
N ASN A 58 10.81 12.92 -1.04
CA ASN A 58 11.96 13.80 -1.18
C ASN A 58 13.22 12.96 -1.36
N HIS A 59 13.89 13.12 -2.50
CA HIS A 59 15.10 12.40 -2.86
C HIS A 59 16.33 12.74 -2.01
N ASP A 60 16.32 13.91 -1.36
CA ASP A 60 17.40 14.37 -0.47
C ASP A 60 17.19 13.92 0.98
N SER A 61 16.01 13.36 1.31
CA SER A 61 15.70 12.89 2.66
C SER A 61 16.19 11.48 2.93
N VAL A 62 16.61 11.23 4.17
CA VAL A 62 16.99 9.92 4.69
C VAL A 62 15.84 9.37 5.52
N TYR A 63 15.07 8.45 4.92
CA TYR A 63 13.94 7.81 5.57
C TYR A 63 14.38 6.70 6.54
N ILE A 64 13.98 6.80 7.80
CA ILE A 64 14.27 5.80 8.84
C ILE A 64 13.04 4.91 9.02
N ILE A 65 13.23 3.59 8.90
CA ILE A 65 12.22 2.58 9.21
C ILE A 65 12.68 1.80 10.44
N GLY A 66 11.80 1.66 11.43
CA GLY A 66 12.10 0.84 12.61
C GLY A 66 12.17 -0.64 12.25
N ALA A 67 13.32 -1.29 12.49
CA ALA A 67 13.48 -2.74 12.36
C ALA A 67 12.86 -3.47 13.57
N LEU A 68 11.55 -3.31 13.78
CA LEU A 68 10.78 -3.88 14.88
C LEU A 68 9.64 -4.73 14.31
N VAL A 69 9.41 -5.90 14.91
CA VAL A 69 8.26 -6.75 14.60
C VAL A 69 7.31 -6.71 15.78
N ASP A 70 6.27 -5.89 15.64
CA ASP A 70 5.26 -5.73 16.68
C ASP A 70 4.05 -6.63 16.39
N LYS A 71 4.04 -7.82 17.01
CA LYS A 71 2.95 -8.80 16.90
C LYS A 71 1.88 -8.65 17.99
N VAL A 72 2.18 -7.95 19.08
CA VAL A 72 1.39 -8.01 20.33
C VAL A 72 1.24 -6.64 21.00
N ASN A 73 2.19 -5.72 20.84
CA ASN A 73 2.28 -4.49 21.62
C ASN A 73 2.30 -3.24 20.74
N GLN A 74 1.12 -2.68 20.45
CA GLN A 74 0.92 -1.45 19.66
C GLN A 74 1.42 -0.15 20.33
N GLU A 75 2.36 -0.25 21.27
CA GLU A 75 2.97 0.92 21.89
C GLU A 75 3.71 1.78 20.85
N PRO A 76 3.63 3.12 20.94
CA PRO A 76 4.20 4.03 19.97
C PRO A 76 5.73 4.22 20.15
N LEU A 77 6.49 3.11 20.19
CA LEU A 77 7.93 3.09 20.49
C LEU A 77 8.76 3.91 19.49
N SER A 78 8.47 3.76 18.19
CA SER A 78 9.15 4.53 17.14
C SER A 78 8.85 6.02 17.23
N LEU A 79 7.61 6.39 17.56
CA LEU A 79 7.22 7.78 17.77
C LEU A 79 7.92 8.37 18.99
N ALA A 80 7.95 7.64 20.11
CA ALA A 80 8.62 8.07 21.33
C ALA A 80 10.12 8.28 21.10
N LYS A 81 10.77 7.36 20.38
CA LYS A 81 12.20 7.49 20.01
C LYS A 81 12.45 8.72 19.13
N ALA A 82 11.68 8.88 18.06
CA ALA A 82 11.85 10.00 17.14
C ALA A 82 11.59 11.37 17.82
N LYS A 83 10.59 11.44 18.71
CA LYS A 83 10.34 12.65 19.54
C LYS A 83 11.51 12.95 20.48
N LYS A 84 12.02 11.95 21.20
CA LYS A 84 13.16 12.10 22.11
C LYS A 84 14.40 12.62 21.38
N GLU A 85 14.60 12.17 20.15
CA GLU A 85 15.74 12.56 19.32
C GLU A 85 15.49 13.85 18.54
N GLY A 86 14.26 14.41 18.57
CA GLY A 86 13.89 15.65 17.88
C GLY A 86 13.98 15.53 16.35
N LEU A 87 13.53 14.41 15.80
CA LEU A 87 13.55 14.13 14.35
C LEU A 87 12.23 14.54 13.70
N LYS A 88 12.30 14.86 12.41
CA LYS A 88 11.09 14.93 11.57
C LYS A 88 10.46 13.55 11.53
N MET A 89 9.14 13.50 11.57
CA MET A 89 8.36 12.25 11.55
C MET A 89 7.31 12.35 10.46
N ALA A 90 6.99 11.22 9.83
CA ALA A 90 5.89 11.13 8.89
C ALA A 90 5.26 9.74 8.91
N LYS A 91 3.96 9.67 8.62
CA LYS A 91 3.22 8.44 8.33
C LYS A 91 2.83 8.43 6.85
N PHE A 92 2.55 7.26 6.30
CA PHE A 92 1.96 7.19 4.97
C PHE A 92 0.51 7.70 4.99
N PRO A 93 0.04 8.35 3.91
CA PRO A 93 -1.32 8.90 3.80
C PRO A 93 -2.36 7.81 3.51
N LEU A 94 -2.29 6.68 4.21
CA LEU A 94 -3.06 5.47 3.87
C LEU A 94 -4.56 5.73 3.84
N ASP A 95 -5.05 6.53 4.80
CA ASP A 95 -6.48 6.85 4.94
C ASP A 95 -7.04 7.71 3.81
N ARG A 96 -6.18 8.36 3.02
CA ARG A 96 -6.60 9.14 1.85
C ARG A 96 -6.87 8.27 0.62
N TYR A 97 -6.20 7.12 0.54
CA TYR A 97 -6.16 6.30 -0.68
C TYR A 97 -6.77 4.91 -0.50
N LEU A 98 -6.95 4.46 0.74
CA LEU A 98 -7.36 3.09 1.05
C LEU A 98 -8.56 3.05 1.99
N GLU A 99 -9.54 2.22 1.64
CA GLU A 99 -10.68 1.90 2.48
C GLU A 99 -10.37 0.66 3.32
N TRP A 100 -10.32 0.81 4.64
CA TRP A 100 -9.87 -0.22 5.57
C TRP A 100 -10.99 -1.15 6.01
N GLY A 101 -10.82 -2.45 5.84
CA GLY A 101 -11.78 -3.47 6.27
C GLY A 101 -11.92 -3.58 7.79
N SER A 102 -12.95 -4.31 8.26
CA SER A 102 -13.40 -4.41 9.66
C SER A 102 -12.44 -5.08 10.66
N GLY A 103 -11.15 -5.23 10.35
CA GLY A 103 -10.19 -5.87 11.25
C GLY A 103 -8.70 -5.71 10.87
N GLY A 104 -8.38 -4.85 9.90
CA GLY A 104 -7.00 -4.66 9.44
C GLY A 104 -6.27 -3.56 10.21
N GLY A 105 -5.29 -3.90 11.05
CA GLY A 105 -4.39 -2.89 11.63
C GLY A 105 -3.59 -2.15 10.54
N LYS A 106 -3.42 -0.83 10.72
CA LYS A 106 -2.75 0.06 9.76
C LYS A 106 -1.21 -0.03 9.76
N SER A 107 -0.66 -0.84 10.67
CA SER A 107 0.77 -1.11 10.76
C SER A 107 1.23 -2.02 9.62
N LEU A 108 2.22 -1.58 8.85
CA LEU A 108 2.80 -2.31 7.72
C LEU A 108 4.10 -3.00 8.13
N THR A 109 4.44 -4.10 7.46
CA THR A 109 5.72 -4.80 7.67
C THR A 109 6.87 -4.06 7.00
N LEU A 110 8.11 -4.31 7.43
CA LEU A 110 9.31 -3.67 6.87
C LEU A 110 9.37 -3.78 5.34
N ASN A 111 9.12 -4.97 4.79
CA ASN A 111 9.15 -5.15 3.34
C ASN A 111 8.06 -4.34 2.61
N GLN A 112 6.86 -4.20 3.18
CA GLN A 112 5.79 -3.37 2.59
C GLN A 112 6.19 -1.90 2.56
N VAL A 113 6.74 -1.39 3.67
CA VAL A 113 7.20 0.00 3.77
C VAL A 113 8.33 0.27 2.76
N VAL A 114 9.30 -0.65 2.64
CA VAL A 114 10.38 -0.52 1.66
C VAL A 114 9.84 -0.49 0.22
N MET A 115 8.94 -1.42 -0.14
CA MET A 115 8.36 -1.47 -1.48
C MET A 115 7.55 -0.20 -1.81
N ILE A 116 6.77 0.32 -0.86
CA ILE A 116 6.04 1.59 -1.01
C ILE A 116 7.01 2.74 -1.29
N LEU A 117 8.10 2.86 -0.51
CA LEU A 117 9.08 3.92 -0.72
C LEU A 117 9.82 3.79 -2.06
N LEU A 118 10.09 2.57 -2.52
CA LEU A 118 10.71 2.34 -3.83
C LEU A 118 9.79 2.79 -4.97
N ASP A 119 8.50 2.45 -4.92
CA ASP A 119 7.54 2.89 -5.93
C ASP A 119 7.31 4.40 -5.88
N MET A 120 7.25 4.99 -4.68
CA MET A 120 7.17 6.44 -4.53
C MET A 120 8.41 7.13 -5.10
N LYS A 121 9.61 6.58 -4.89
CA LYS A 121 10.85 7.10 -5.48
C LYS A 121 10.84 7.04 -7.01
N LEU A 122 10.23 6.00 -7.59
CA LEU A 122 10.21 5.79 -9.05
C LEU A 122 9.10 6.57 -9.75
N THR A 123 7.93 6.69 -9.12
CA THR A 123 6.70 7.14 -9.78
C THR A 123 6.08 8.38 -9.17
N GLY A 124 6.35 8.67 -7.89
CA GLY A 124 5.66 9.73 -7.14
C GLY A 124 4.17 9.46 -6.92
N ASP A 125 3.66 8.27 -7.23
CA ASP A 125 2.23 7.98 -7.28
C ASP A 125 1.80 7.03 -6.14
N TRP A 126 1.02 7.57 -5.20
CA TRP A 126 0.48 6.82 -4.08
C TRP A 126 -0.45 5.68 -4.50
N HIS A 127 -1.19 5.79 -5.60
CA HIS A 127 -2.05 4.70 -6.07
C HIS A 127 -1.23 3.49 -6.51
N LYS A 128 -0.07 3.71 -7.14
CA LYS A 128 0.86 2.62 -7.51
C LYS A 128 1.56 2.06 -6.28
N ALA A 129 2.10 2.93 -5.44
CA ALA A 129 2.86 2.51 -4.27
C ALA A 129 2.02 1.72 -3.26
N LEU A 130 0.76 2.11 -3.04
CA LEU A 130 -0.11 1.46 -2.04
C LEU A 130 -0.68 0.11 -2.47
N VAL A 131 -0.41 -0.36 -3.69
CA VAL A 131 -0.70 -1.74 -4.12
C VAL A 131 0.01 -2.77 -3.22
N HIS A 132 1.15 -2.40 -2.62
CA HIS A 132 1.88 -3.26 -1.68
C HIS A 132 1.18 -3.47 -0.34
N VAL A 133 0.10 -2.73 -0.05
CA VAL A 133 -0.72 -2.95 1.15
C VAL A 133 -1.58 -4.22 0.95
N PRO A 134 -1.55 -5.19 1.89
CA PRO A 134 -2.30 -6.43 1.73
C PRO A 134 -3.80 -6.20 1.58
N GLN A 135 -4.36 -6.71 0.48
CA GLN A 135 -5.78 -6.62 0.15
C GLN A 135 -6.72 -7.10 1.28
N ARG A 136 -6.31 -8.12 2.05
CA ARG A 136 -7.06 -8.61 3.23
C ARG A 136 -7.31 -7.56 4.32
N LYS A 137 -6.55 -6.46 4.33
CA LYS A 137 -6.71 -5.36 5.29
C LYS A 137 -7.69 -4.29 4.77
N LEU A 138 -8.04 -4.35 3.50
CA LEU A 138 -8.91 -3.39 2.84
C LEU A 138 -10.33 -3.92 2.83
N HIS A 139 -11.31 -3.01 2.78
CA HIS A 139 -12.64 -3.40 2.37
C HIS A 139 -12.52 -3.91 0.94
N HIS A 140 -12.80 -5.20 0.73
CA HIS A 140 -13.22 -5.64 -0.59
C HIS A 140 -14.64 -5.11 -0.79
N GLY A 141 -14.69 -3.84 -1.19
CA GLY A 141 -15.89 -3.13 -1.52
C GLY A 141 -16.71 -3.94 -2.51
N GLU A 142 -18.00 -3.95 -2.24
CA GLU A 142 -19.05 -4.57 -3.04
C GLU A 142 -19.15 -3.96 -4.45
N ASP A 143 -18.24 -3.05 -4.84
CA ASP A 143 -18.08 -2.46 -6.17
C ASP A 143 -17.95 -3.49 -7.28
N ARG A 144 -17.26 -4.63 -7.04
CA ARG A 144 -17.23 -5.74 -8.03
C ARG A 144 -18.57 -6.47 -8.15
N LYS A 145 -19.44 -6.38 -7.15
CA LYS A 145 -20.79 -6.98 -7.18
C LYS A 145 -21.83 -6.02 -7.74
N LEU A 146 -21.71 -4.72 -7.44
CA LEU A 146 -22.54 -3.64 -7.99
C LEU A 146 -22.33 -3.51 -9.50
N SER A 147 -21.08 -3.41 -9.98
CA SER A 147 -20.80 -3.30 -11.42
C SER A 147 -21.26 -4.55 -12.20
N ARG A 148 -21.05 -5.75 -11.66
CA ARG A 148 -21.57 -7.01 -12.26
C ARG A 148 -23.09 -7.11 -12.22
N GLY A 149 -23.74 -6.53 -11.22
CA GLY A 149 -25.20 -6.47 -11.09
C GLY A 149 -25.82 -5.52 -12.10
N GLU A 150 -25.23 -4.34 -12.27
CA GLU A 150 -25.63 -3.33 -13.24
C GLU A 150 -25.41 -3.81 -14.68
N GLU A 151 -24.27 -4.43 -15.00
CA GLU A 151 -24.00 -5.04 -16.31
C GLU A 151 -24.99 -6.17 -16.64
N ARG A 152 -25.31 -7.02 -15.66
CA ARG A 152 -26.33 -8.09 -15.84
C ARG A 152 -27.72 -7.51 -16.06
N SER A 153 -28.10 -6.48 -15.32
CA SER A 153 -29.39 -5.78 -15.47
C SER A 153 -29.50 -5.10 -16.82
N ALA A 154 -28.45 -4.40 -17.27
CA ALA A 154 -28.39 -3.76 -18.58
C ALA A 154 -28.48 -4.79 -19.73
N ARG A 155 -27.76 -5.91 -19.61
CA ARG A 155 -27.80 -7.00 -20.60
C ARG A 155 -29.18 -7.67 -20.68
N MET A 156 -29.84 -7.86 -19.54
CA MET A 156 -31.20 -8.42 -19.49
C MET A 156 -32.23 -7.46 -20.10
N LYS A 157 -32.14 -6.16 -19.80
CA LYS A 157 -33.00 -5.14 -20.41
C LYS A 157 -32.81 -5.07 -21.93
N GLY A 158 -31.58 -5.19 -22.42
CA GLY A 158 -31.28 -5.26 -23.86
C GLY A 158 -31.90 -6.47 -24.54
N LEU A 159 -31.86 -7.64 -23.88
CA LEU A 159 -32.47 -8.87 -24.40
C LEU A 159 -34.00 -8.80 -24.44
N PHE A 160 -34.63 -8.25 -23.40
CA PHE A 160 -36.08 -8.04 -23.37
C PHE A 160 -36.56 -7.08 -24.46
N LYS A 161 -35.82 -5.99 -24.69
CA LYS A 161 -36.12 -5.05 -25.77
C LYS A 161 -36.04 -5.73 -27.14
N TYR A 162 -34.99 -6.53 -27.37
CA TYR A 162 -34.84 -7.27 -28.63
C TYR A 162 -36.01 -8.23 -28.88
N LEU A 163 -36.47 -8.95 -27.86
CA LEU A 163 -37.61 -9.88 -27.98
C LEU A 163 -38.92 -9.15 -28.26
N GLN A 164 -39.16 -8.00 -27.62
CA GLN A 164 -40.33 -7.15 -27.90
C GLN A 164 -40.29 -6.55 -29.31
N ASP A 165 -39.13 -6.13 -29.78
CA ASP A 165 -38.97 -5.60 -31.14
C ASP A 165 -39.17 -6.70 -32.20
N ASP A 166 -38.78 -7.94 -31.91
CA ASP A 166 -38.95 -9.12 -32.78
C ASP A 166 -40.42 -9.62 -32.82
N GLU A 167 -41.17 -9.55 -31.72
CA GLU A 167 -42.62 -9.81 -31.73
C GLU A 167 -43.39 -8.74 -32.53
N ASN A 168 -43.07 -7.46 -32.33
CA ASN A 168 -43.72 -6.36 -33.05
C ASN A 168 -43.48 -6.39 -34.57
N GLN A 169 -42.36 -6.97 -35.03
CA GLN A 169 -42.09 -7.16 -36.46
C GLN A 169 -42.84 -8.32 -37.08
N ARG A 170 -43.20 -9.36 -36.30
CA ARG A 170 -44.00 -10.49 -36.78
C ARG A 170 -45.48 -10.15 -36.92
N ASP A 171 -46.01 -9.32 -36.03
CA ASP A 171 -47.43 -8.90 -36.08
C ASP A 171 -47.72 -7.79 -37.12
N GLY A 172 -46.69 -7.11 -37.63
CA GLY A 172 -46.82 -6.09 -38.69
C GLY A 172 -46.95 -6.62 -40.12
N GLY A 173 -46.83 -7.94 -40.33
CA GLY A 173 -46.66 -8.55 -41.66
C GLY A 173 -47.92 -8.94 -42.43
N PHE A 174 -49.12 -8.90 -41.83
CA PHE A 174 -50.32 -9.52 -42.43
C PHE A 174 -51.51 -8.57 -42.58
N ASN A 175 -51.35 -7.42 -43.26
CA ASN A 175 -52.53 -6.75 -43.86
C ASN A 175 -52.22 -5.78 -45.01
N ARG A 176 -51.68 -6.26 -46.15
CA ARG A 176 -51.77 -5.52 -47.43
C ARG A 176 -51.84 -6.46 -48.63
N ARG A 177 -53.06 -6.92 -48.97
CA ARG A 177 -53.54 -7.07 -50.37
C ARG A 177 -54.93 -7.72 -50.41
N VAL A 178 -55.99 -6.90 -50.47
CA VAL A 178 -57.16 -7.15 -51.33
C VAL A 178 -57.79 -5.80 -51.69
N LYS A 179 -57.43 -5.23 -52.84
CA LYS A 179 -58.26 -4.30 -53.64
C LYS A 179 -57.73 -4.28 -55.06
N GLN A 180 -58.25 -5.18 -55.89
CA GLN A 180 -58.87 -4.95 -57.21
C GLN A 180 -59.12 -6.31 -57.85
#